data_AF-A0A528EF63-F1
#
_entry.id   AF-A0A528EF63-F1
#
_cell.length_a   1.000
_cell.length_b   1.000
_cell.length_c   1.000
_cell.angle_alpha   90.00
_cell.angle_beta   90.00
_cell.angle_gamma   90.00
#
_symmetry.space_group_name_H-M   'P 1'
#
loop_
_entity.id
_entity.type
_entity.pdbx_description
1 polymer ?
#
loop_
_entity_poly.entity_id
_entity_poly.type
_entity_poly.pdbx_seq_one_letter_code
_entity_poly.pdbx_strand_id
1 'polypeptide(L)'
;YVRFTADTLALVKARNPGVDFVWIMGADSLRDFHRWQRWRQIVMTFPIAVVDRPGATLSFLSSVVAKTFDYARVDEGDAPRLARMKAPAWTFIHGPRSSLSSTAIRKMGQD
;
A
#
# COMPACT_ATOMS: atom_id res chain seq x y z
N TYR A 1 20.00 12.89 -0.66
CA TYR A 1 19.65 12.33 -1.98
C TYR A 1 18.51 11.37 -1.80
N VAL A 2 17.40 11.54 -2.54
CA VAL A 2 16.25 10.62 -2.53
C VAL A 2 16.34 9.81 -3.82
N ARG A 3 16.66 8.51 -3.73
CA ARG A 3 16.80 7.65 -4.92
C ARG A 3 15.68 6.62 -5.02
N PHE A 4 15.16 6.17 -3.88
CA PHE A 4 14.10 5.17 -3.83
C PHE A 4 12.99 5.60 -2.88
N THR A 5 11.82 4.96 -3.03
CA THR A 5 10.65 5.17 -2.18
C THR A 5 10.98 5.20 -0.68
N ALA A 6 11.81 4.27 -0.20
CA ALA A 6 12.19 4.20 1.20
C ALA A 6 12.90 5.47 1.72
N ASP A 7 13.67 6.15 0.87
CA ASP A 7 14.32 7.42 1.22
C ASP A 7 13.30 8.55 1.32
N THR A 8 12.35 8.60 0.39
CA THR A 8 11.25 9.58 0.41
C THR A 8 10.45 9.45 1.69
N LEU A 9 10.09 8.23 2.08
CA LEU A 9 9.30 8.00 3.28
C LEU A 9 10.03 8.33 4.56
N ALA A 10 11.31 7.97 4.65
CA ALA A 10 12.14 8.36 5.78
C ALA A 10 12.21 9.89 5.93
N LEU A 11 12.36 10.61 4.81
CA LEU A 11 12.38 12.07 4.81
C LEU A 11 11.02 12.68 5.20
N VAL A 12 9.92 12.16 4.67
CA VAL A 12 8.56 12.61 5.01
C VAL A 12 8.29 12.41 6.50
N LYS A 13 8.63 11.23 7.05
CA LYS A 13 8.48 10.94 8.47
C LYS A 13 9.31 11.88 9.34
N ALA A 14 10.56 12.12 8.99
CA ALA A 14 11.47 12.98 9.76
C ALA A 14 11.03 14.45 9.75
N ARG A 15 10.44 14.94 8.66
CA ARG A 15 10.02 16.33 8.52
C ARG A 15 8.67 16.66 9.16
N ASN A 16 7.85 15.66 9.48
CA ASN A 16 6.49 15.85 9.97
C ASN A 16 6.27 15.12 11.30
N PRO A 17 7.00 15.50 12.38
CA PRO A 17 6.77 14.91 13.69
C PRO A 17 5.34 15.21 14.16
N GLY A 18 4.61 14.18 14.59
CA GLY A 18 3.23 14.30 15.08
C GLY A 18 2.13 14.13 14.04
N VAL A 19 2.47 13.93 12.76
CA VAL A 19 1.49 13.60 11.72
C VAL A 19 1.35 12.08 11.58
N ASP A 20 0.10 11.61 11.56
CA ASP A 20 -0.21 10.20 11.31
C ASP A 20 -0.31 9.94 9.81
N PHE A 21 0.56 9.07 9.30
CA PHE A 21 0.58 8.70 7.90
C PHE A 21 0.04 7.29 7.71
N VAL A 22 -0.75 7.12 6.64
CA VAL A 22 -1.08 5.81 6.07
C VAL A 22 -0.62 5.81 4.62
N TRP A 23 0.17 4.82 4.25
CA TRP A 23 0.51 4.57 2.84
C TRP A 23 -0.67 3.87 2.18
N ILE A 24 -1.19 4.43 1.09
CA ILE A 24 -2.27 3.81 0.30
C ILE A 24 -1.71 3.30 -1.02
N MET A 25 -2.03 2.06 -1.38
CA MET A 25 -1.70 1.48 -2.68
C MET A 25 -2.76 0.50 -3.17
N GLY A 26 -2.74 0.16 -4.46
CA GLY A 26 -3.61 -0.87 -5.02
C GLY A 26 -3.06 -2.29 -4.81
N ALA A 27 -3.97 -3.28 -4.81
CA ALA A 27 -3.64 -4.70 -4.73
C ALA A 27 -2.75 -5.20 -5.89
N ASP A 28 -2.83 -4.56 -7.05
CA ASP A 28 -1.95 -4.78 -8.20
C ASP A 28 -0.50 -4.40 -7.89
N SER A 29 -0.28 -3.26 -7.23
CA SER A 29 1.06 -2.83 -6.81
C SER A 29 1.66 -3.73 -5.74
N LEU A 30 0.84 -4.37 -4.90
CA LEU A 30 1.31 -5.26 -3.83
C LEU A 30 1.99 -6.52 -4.38
N ARG A 31 1.53 -7.02 -5.54
CA ARG A 31 2.05 -8.23 -6.20
C ARG A 31 3.57 -8.20 -6.34
N ASP A 32 4.10 -7.10 -6.89
CA ASP A 32 5.53 -6.92 -7.16
C ASP A 32 6.24 -6.07 -6.09
N PHE A 33 5.56 -5.68 -5.02
CA PHE A 33 6.11 -4.78 -4.00
C PHE A 33 7.38 -5.31 -3.32
N HIS A 34 7.47 -6.63 -3.16
CA HIS A 34 8.66 -7.29 -2.60
C HIS A 34 9.93 -7.14 -3.47
N ARG A 35 9.79 -6.66 -4.70
CA ARG A 35 10.89 -6.35 -5.62
C ARG A 35 11.38 -4.91 -5.48
N TRP A 36 10.67 -4.07 -4.71
CA TRP A 36 11.08 -2.70 -4.47
C TRP A 36 12.32 -2.66 -3.57
N GLN A 37 13.20 -1.71 -3.85
CA GLN A 37 14.39 -1.48 -3.04
C GLN A 37 13.98 -1.22 -1.58
N ARG A 38 14.52 -2.01 -0.65
CA ARG A 38 14.24 -1.89 0.79
C ARG A 38 12.74 -1.96 1.13
N TRP A 39 11.96 -2.77 0.39
CA TRP A 39 10.52 -2.91 0.60
C TRP A 39 10.13 -3.21 2.06
N ARG A 40 10.91 -4.03 2.78
CA ARG A 40 10.68 -4.29 4.22
C ARG A 40 10.75 -3.01 5.04
N GLN A 41 11.70 -2.13 4.77
CA GLN A 41 11.80 -0.85 5.47
C GLN A 41 10.61 0.06 5.13
N ILE A 42 10.08 -0.01 3.91
CA ILE A 42 8.86 0.72 3.55
C ILE A 42 7.69 0.25 4.44
N VAL A 43 7.46 -1.07 4.55
CA VAL A 43 6.41 -1.64 5.41
C VAL A 43 6.59 -1.27 6.88
N MET A 44 7.84 -1.15 7.32
CA MET A 44 8.18 -0.73 8.70
C MET A 44 8.10 0.80 8.91
N THR A 45 7.85 1.60 7.88
CA THR A 45 7.87 3.07 8.00
C THR A 45 6.51 3.63 8.40
N PHE A 46 5.45 3.22 7.70
CA PHE A 46 4.07 3.64 7.91
C PHE A 46 3.11 2.45 7.82
N PRO A 47 1.96 2.51 8.52
CA PRO A 47 0.85 1.61 8.25
C PRO A 47 0.41 1.65 6.78
N ILE A 48 -0.03 0.51 6.23
CA ILE A 48 -0.37 0.38 4.80
C ILE A 48 -1.84 -0.01 4.63
N ALA A 49 -2.58 0.77 3.84
CA ALA A 49 -3.90 0.38 3.34
C ALA A 49 -3.78 -0.08 1.88
N VAL A 50 -4.06 -1.35 1.65
CA VAL A 50 -4.12 -1.93 0.30
C VAL A 50 -5.57 -1.94 -0.17
N VAL A 51 -5.85 -1.28 -1.28
CA VAL A 51 -7.20 -1.20 -1.85
C VAL A 51 -7.35 -2.24 -2.96
N ASP A 52 -8.38 -3.07 -2.87
CA ASP A 52 -8.68 -4.07 -3.90
C ASP A 52 -8.98 -3.43 -5.26
N ARG A 53 -8.67 -4.18 -6.32
CA ARG A 53 -9.02 -3.85 -7.71
C ARG A 53 -9.56 -5.11 -8.40
N PRO A 54 -10.57 -5.00 -9.28
CA PRO A 54 -11.06 -6.14 -10.05
C PRO A 54 -9.92 -6.93 -10.72
N GLY A 55 -9.81 -8.23 -10.44
CA GLY A 55 -8.75 -9.11 -10.96
C GLY A 55 -7.45 -9.16 -10.14
N ALA A 56 -7.35 -8.42 -9.03
CA ALA A 56 -6.15 -8.38 -8.19
C ALA A 56 -6.30 -9.09 -6.82
N THR A 57 -7.51 -9.49 -6.43
CA THR A 57 -7.80 -10.13 -5.13
C THR A 57 -6.98 -11.41 -4.90
N LEU A 58 -6.81 -12.25 -5.93
CA LEU A 58 -6.00 -13.47 -5.81
C LEU A 58 -4.50 -13.17 -5.64
N SER A 59 -4.00 -12.10 -6.27
CA SER A 59 -2.60 -11.70 -6.13
C SER A 59 -2.24 -11.13 -4.77
N PHE A 60 -3.22 -10.64 -4.02
CA PHE A 60 -3.03 -10.21 -2.64
C PHE A 60 -2.69 -11.40 -1.72
N LEU A 61 -3.54 -12.44 -1.73
CA LEU A 61 -3.43 -13.61 -0.84
C LEU A 61 -2.11 -14.36 -1.02
N SER A 62 -1.54 -14.35 -2.23
CA SER A 62 -0.27 -15.02 -2.51
C SER A 62 0.97 -14.13 -2.32
N SER A 63 0.80 -12.82 -2.07
CA SER A 63 1.90 -11.87 -2.10
C SER A 63 2.95 -12.15 -1.02
N VAL A 64 4.22 -11.93 -1.35
CA VAL A 64 5.34 -12.07 -0.40
C VAL A 64 5.17 -11.13 0.79
N VAL A 65 4.58 -9.94 0.58
CA VAL A 65 4.30 -8.98 1.64
C VAL A 65 3.28 -9.54 2.62
N ALA A 66 2.12 -10.01 2.14
CA ALA A 66 1.08 -10.57 2.99
C ALA A 66 1.60 -11.74 3.82
N LYS A 67 2.41 -12.64 3.22
CA LYS A 67 3.02 -13.76 3.94
C LYS A 67 4.08 -13.33 4.95
N THR A 68 4.92 -12.35 4.61
CA THR A 68 6.03 -11.92 5.48
C THR A 68 5.53 -11.13 6.69
N PHE A 69 4.43 -10.40 6.53
CA PHE A 69 3.87 -9.51 7.56
C PHE A 69 2.47 -9.96 8.03
N ASP A 70 2.14 -11.25 7.89
CA ASP A 70 0.82 -11.77 8.26
C ASP A 70 0.44 -11.45 9.73
N TYR A 71 1.43 -11.50 10.63
CA TYR A 71 1.30 -11.14 12.04
C TYR A 71 0.90 -9.68 12.30
N ALA A 72 1.03 -8.80 11.29
CA ALA A 72 0.75 -7.37 11.37
C ALA A 72 -0.52 -6.98 10.59
N ARG A 73 -1.29 -7.98 10.12
CA ARG A 73 -2.55 -7.75 9.42
C ARG A 73 -3.60 -7.23 10.40
N VAL A 74 -4.32 -6.21 9.96
CA VAL A 74 -5.43 -5.56 10.67
C VAL A 74 -6.71 -5.83 9.90
N ASP A 75 -7.75 -6.24 10.61
CA ASP A 75 -9.06 -6.47 10.02
C ASP A 75 -9.61 -5.20 9.36
N GLU A 76 -10.34 -5.37 8.26
CA GLU A 76 -10.86 -4.25 7.48
C GLU A 76 -11.79 -3.35 8.30
N GLY A 77 -12.56 -3.92 9.23
CA GLY A 77 -13.41 -3.15 10.16
C GLY A 77 -12.62 -2.21 11.09
N ASP A 78 -11.35 -2.53 11.36
CA ASP A 78 -10.43 -1.72 12.15
C ASP A 78 -9.60 -0.75 11.30
N ALA A 79 -9.81 -0.69 9.97
CA ALA A 79 -9.10 0.22 9.06
C ALA A 79 -9.12 1.69 9.51
N PRO A 80 -10.20 2.25 10.11
CA PRO A 80 -10.18 3.62 10.62
C PRO A 80 -9.12 3.89 11.70
N ARG A 81 -8.69 2.84 12.43
CA ARG A 81 -7.68 2.94 13.50
C ARG A 81 -6.26 2.89 12.96
N LEU A 82 -6.09 2.44 11.70
CA LEU A 82 -4.79 2.15 11.09
C LEU A 82 -3.81 3.33 11.17
N ALA A 83 -4.29 4.56 11.00
CA ALA A 83 -3.44 5.77 11.06
C ALA A 83 -2.71 5.92 12.39
N ARG A 84 -3.32 5.48 13.50
CA ARG A 84 -2.74 5.57 14.85
C ARG A 84 -1.94 4.34 15.26
N MET A 85 -1.87 3.31 14.40
CA MET A 85 -1.10 2.10 14.68
C MET A 85 0.38 2.32 14.37
N LYS A 86 1.24 1.59 15.09
CA LYS A 86 2.67 1.57 14.77
C LYS A 86 2.90 0.61 13.61
N ALA A 87 3.73 1.02 12.66
CA ALA A 87 4.23 0.12 11.63
C ALA A 87 5.10 -1.00 12.26
N PRO A 88 5.06 -2.24 11.75
CA PRO A 88 4.22 -2.68 10.63
C PRO A 88 2.77 -2.89 11.09
N ALA A 89 1.83 -2.33 10.33
CA ALA A 89 0.40 -2.58 10.46
C ALA A 89 -0.20 -2.40 9.07
N TRP A 90 -1.02 -3.33 8.61
CA TRP A 90 -1.58 -3.21 7.27
C TRP A 90 -2.95 -3.85 7.16
N THR A 91 -3.81 -3.28 6.31
CA THR A 91 -5.15 -3.79 6.05
C THR A 91 -5.41 -3.89 4.56
N PHE A 92 -6.39 -4.73 4.21
CA PHE A 92 -6.89 -4.89 2.85
C PHE A 92 -8.33 -4.41 2.81
N ILE A 93 -8.61 -3.42 1.96
CA ILE A 93 -9.91 -2.75 1.86
C ILE A 93 -10.58 -3.15 0.55
N HIS A 94 -11.78 -3.70 0.65
CA HIS A 94 -12.62 -4.02 -0.49
C HIS A 94 -13.40 -2.76 -0.90
N GLY A 95 -12.87 -2.02 -1.88
CA GLY A 95 -13.50 -0.80 -2.39
C GLY A 95 -14.61 -1.07 -3.42
N PRO A 96 -15.52 -0.10 -3.68
CA PRO A 96 -16.43 -0.15 -4.82
C PRO A 96 -15.63 -0.29 -6.11
N ARG A 97 -15.99 -1.29 -6.91
CA ARG A 97 -15.27 -1.70 -8.12
C ARG A 97 -15.42 -0.64 -9.22
N SER A 98 -14.48 0.30 -9.30
CA SER A 98 -14.32 1.14 -10.49
C SER A 98 -13.45 0.39 -11.51
N SER A 99 -13.99 0.15 -12.71
CA SER A 99 -13.24 -0.43 -13.84
C SER A 99 -12.30 0.58 -14.53
N LEU A 100 -12.26 1.82 -14.04
CA LEU A 100 -11.45 2.89 -14.62
C LEU A 100 -9.96 2.64 -14.36
N SER A 101 -9.17 2.71 -15.43
CA SER A 101 -7.71 2.71 -15.35
C SER A 101 -7.15 3.85 -16.22
N SER A 102 -6.01 4.42 -15.83
CA SER A 102 -5.35 5.45 -16.65
C SER A 102 -4.98 4.93 -18.04
N THR A 103 -4.74 3.61 -18.19
CA THR A 103 -4.54 2.97 -19.50
C THR A 103 -5.82 2.99 -20.34
N ALA A 104 -6.97 2.67 -19.75
CA ALA A 104 -8.26 2.74 -20.45
C ALA A 104 -8.61 4.19 -20.83
N ILE A 105 -8.38 5.16 -19.93
CA ILE A 105 -8.63 6.58 -20.20
C ILE A 105 -7.74 7.09 -21.35
N ARG A 106 -6.44 6.73 -21.37
CA ARG A 106 -5.56 7.10 -22.50
C ARG A 106 -6.00 6.50 -23.83
N LYS A 107 -6.52 5.27 -23.82
CA LYS A 107 -7.08 4.64 -25.04
C LYS A 107 -8.37 5.32 -25.49
N MET A 108 -9.15 5.88 -24.58
CA MET A 108 -10.40 6.61 -24.88
C MET A 108 -10.16 8.05 -25.34
N GLY A 109 -9.02 8.67 -25.00
CA GLY A 109 -8.68 10.05 -25.38
C GLY A 109 -7.78 10.18 -26.61
N GLN A 110 -7.61 9.10 -27.40
CA GLN A 110 -6.88 9.10 -28.67
C GLN A 110 -7.80 9.12 -29.90
N ASP A 111 -9.08 9.47 -29.73
CA ASP A 111 -10.06 9.69 -30.79
C ASP A 111 -10.23 11.19 -31.08
#